data_AF-A0AAX3YS77-F1
#
_entry.id   AF-A0AAX3YS77-F1
#
_cell.length_a   1.000
_cell.length_b   1.000
_cell.length_c   1.000
_cell.angle_alpha   90.00
_cell.angle_beta   90.00
_cell.angle_gamma   90.00
#
_symmetry.space_group_name_H-M   'P 1'
#
loop_
_entity.id
_entity.type
_entity.pdbx_description
1 polymer ?
#
loop_
_entity_poly.entity_id
_entity_poly.type
_entity_poly.pdbx_seq_one_letter_code
_entity_poly.pdbx_strand_id
1 'polypeptide(L)'
;MSVASGLTLELEGLPDRGEQLALLGDRRPVRVPADRWRLWLSDPVIVARFDSKRYRRSSEACWPFFGAISSTGHGSFRAASVGQERRGTVPAHLFAFQLEHGVIPRLGWAATDDVTVCHQCDYAACTNPGHMRLGTNATNRVEYVRRRRNLNSPLADVRGAAGRSHAIAEAVRAGLRAGDNAAAIDARIRAAEDAGRPLSLW
;
A
#
# COMPACT_ATOMS: atom_id res chain seq x y z
N MET A 1 38.57 -39.40 -26.22
CA MET A 1 37.52 -39.97 -25.36
C MET A 1 38.10 -40.06 -23.96
N SER A 2 37.53 -39.63 -22.85
CA SER A 2 36.32 -38.88 -22.54
C SER A 2 36.41 -38.58 -21.03
N VAL A 3 36.14 -37.34 -20.64
CA VAL A 3 35.75 -36.79 -19.32
C VAL A 3 36.35 -37.32 -18.00
N ALA A 4 36.99 -36.38 -17.29
CA ALA A 4 36.99 -36.28 -15.84
C ALA A 4 35.58 -35.97 -15.31
N SER A 5 35.21 -36.55 -14.16
CA SER A 5 34.07 -36.20 -13.33
C SER A 5 34.45 -36.60 -11.90
N GLY A 6 34.45 -35.78 -10.86
CA GLY A 6 33.72 -34.53 -10.60
C GLY A 6 33.22 -34.67 -9.16
N LEU A 7 33.84 -33.97 -8.21
CA LEU A 7 33.53 -34.02 -6.78
C LEU A 7 32.03 -33.73 -6.53
N THR A 8 31.34 -34.65 -5.89
CA THR A 8 30.10 -34.38 -5.16
C THR A 8 30.44 -33.71 -3.83
N LEU A 9 30.19 -32.42 -3.73
CA LEU A 9 30.13 -31.71 -2.45
C LEU A 9 28.65 -31.44 -2.16
N GLU A 10 28.16 -32.13 -1.15
CA GLU A 10 26.86 -31.94 -0.54
C GLU A 10 26.79 -30.52 0.04
N LEU A 11 25.79 -29.74 -0.36
CA LEU A 11 25.50 -28.43 0.22
C LEU A 11 24.29 -28.55 1.15
N GLU A 12 24.58 -28.96 2.40
CA GLU A 12 23.66 -28.78 3.52
C GLU A 12 23.68 -27.31 4.00
N GLY A 13 22.49 -26.76 4.21
CA GLY A 13 22.20 -25.80 5.29
C GLY A 13 22.86 -24.41 5.24
N LEU A 14 22.27 -23.47 4.50
CA LEU A 14 22.30 -22.05 4.90
C LEU A 14 20.85 -21.54 5.06
N PRO A 15 20.52 -20.86 6.18
CA PRO A 15 19.25 -20.14 6.27
C PRO A 15 19.22 -19.06 5.18
N ASP A 16 18.18 -19.05 4.36
CA ASP A 16 17.90 -18.00 3.37
C ASP A 16 17.70 -16.67 4.10
N ARG A 17 18.81 -15.97 4.37
CA ARG A 17 18.83 -14.65 5.02
C ARG A 17 18.59 -13.56 3.99
N GLY A 18 17.44 -13.56 3.31
CA GLY A 18 16.91 -12.39 2.62
C GLY A 18 17.87 -11.65 1.66
N GLU A 19 18.82 -12.36 1.05
CA GLU A 19 19.82 -11.80 0.15
C GLU A 19 19.85 -12.62 -1.13
N GLN A 20 19.56 -11.98 -2.27
CA GLN A 20 19.61 -12.63 -3.57
C GLN A 20 20.78 -12.11 -4.40
N LEU A 21 21.66 -13.03 -4.79
CA LEU A 21 22.69 -12.84 -5.80
C LEU A 21 22.05 -12.74 -7.19
N ALA A 22 22.38 -11.69 -7.95
CA ALA A 22 22.10 -11.63 -9.39
C ALA A 22 23.39 -11.91 -10.16
N LEU A 23 23.31 -12.72 -11.22
CA LEU A 23 24.47 -13.10 -12.05
C LEU A 23 25.08 -11.93 -12.85
N LEU A 24 24.39 -10.79 -13.01
CA LEU A 24 24.86 -9.61 -13.77
C LEU A 24 24.29 -8.27 -13.26
N GLY A 25 24.07 -8.10 -11.95
CA GLY A 25 23.55 -6.83 -11.43
C GLY A 25 23.81 -6.58 -9.95
N ASP A 26 23.94 -5.32 -9.58
CA ASP A 26 24.21 -4.90 -8.20
C ASP A 26 23.11 -5.40 -7.24
N ARG A 27 23.53 -5.88 -6.07
CA ARG A 27 22.65 -6.35 -5.00
C ARG A 27 21.75 -5.20 -4.53
N ARG A 28 20.43 -5.32 -4.71
CA ARG A 28 19.45 -4.32 -4.25
C ARG A 28 18.84 -4.72 -2.90
N PRO A 29 18.77 -3.80 -1.92
CA PRO A 29 18.20 -4.11 -0.61
C PRO A 29 16.67 -4.27 -0.68
N VAL A 30 16.14 -5.38 -0.14
CA VAL A 30 14.70 -5.60 0.04
C VAL A 30 14.28 -5.06 1.42
N ARG A 31 13.23 -4.23 1.51
CA ARG A 31 12.84 -3.60 2.80
C ARG A 31 12.34 -4.63 3.79
N VAL A 32 11.43 -5.43 3.28
CA VAL A 32 10.66 -6.43 4.00
C VAL A 32 10.74 -7.69 3.14
N PRO A 33 11.49 -8.70 3.60
CA PRO A 33 11.59 -10.00 2.95
C PRO A 33 10.22 -10.66 2.73
N ALA A 34 10.11 -11.52 1.71
CA ALA A 34 8.86 -12.16 1.31
C ALA A 34 8.26 -13.08 2.40
N ASP A 35 9.10 -13.79 3.15
CA ASP A 35 8.72 -14.59 4.32
C ASP A 35 8.03 -13.74 5.40
N ARG A 36 8.51 -12.52 5.64
CA ARG A 36 7.86 -11.59 6.59
C ARG A 36 6.48 -11.16 6.11
N TRP A 37 6.31 -10.90 4.81
CA TRP A 37 5.00 -10.66 4.23
C TRP A 37 4.08 -11.87 4.37
N ARG A 38 4.55 -13.08 4.06
CA ARG A 38 3.75 -14.31 4.22
C ARG A 38 3.25 -14.45 5.65
N LEU A 39 4.14 -14.29 6.63
CA LEU A 39 3.80 -14.35 8.06
C LEU A 39 2.68 -13.36 8.43
N TRP A 40 2.82 -12.09 8.03
CA TRP A 40 1.84 -11.07 8.38
C TRP A 40 0.48 -11.26 7.70
N LEU A 41 0.47 -11.75 6.46
CA LEU A 41 -0.75 -11.95 5.68
C LEU A 41 -1.48 -13.23 6.08
N SER A 42 -0.77 -14.24 6.61
CA SER A 42 -1.37 -15.49 7.12
C SER A 42 -1.83 -15.40 8.58
N ASP A 43 -1.37 -14.40 9.33
CA ASP A 43 -1.73 -14.23 10.74
C ASP A 43 -3.12 -13.57 10.87
N PRO A 44 -4.15 -14.29 11.37
CA PRO A 44 -5.51 -13.77 11.45
C PRO A 44 -5.64 -12.58 12.42
N VAL A 45 -4.80 -12.47 13.44
CA VAL A 45 -4.81 -11.34 14.39
C VAL A 45 -4.29 -10.08 13.70
N ILE A 46 -3.23 -10.20 12.88
CA ILE A 46 -2.70 -9.08 12.12
C ILE A 46 -3.71 -8.63 11.06
N VAL A 47 -4.32 -9.56 10.33
CA VAL A 47 -5.35 -9.26 9.33
C VAL A 47 -6.57 -8.59 9.96
N ALA A 48 -7.06 -9.09 11.09
CA ALA A 48 -8.17 -8.45 11.81
C ALA A 48 -7.83 -7.03 12.28
N ARG A 49 -6.60 -6.78 12.74
CA ARG A 49 -6.11 -5.44 13.10
C ARG A 49 -5.98 -4.49 11.90
N PHE A 50 -5.72 -5.03 10.72
CA PHE A 50 -5.73 -4.25 9.48
C PHE A 50 -7.15 -3.91 9.06
N ASP A 51 -8.04 -4.90 9.06
CA ASP A 51 -9.44 -4.76 8.68
C ASP A 51 -10.18 -3.78 9.58
N SER A 52 -9.90 -3.75 10.88
CA SER A 52 -10.47 -2.77 11.81
C SER A 52 -10.02 -1.32 11.58
N LYS A 53 -9.10 -1.07 10.63
CA LYS A 53 -8.57 0.26 10.28
C LYS A 53 -8.87 0.67 8.83
N ARG A 54 -9.60 -0.15 8.09
CA ARG A 54 -10.12 0.21 6.76
C ARG A 54 -11.64 0.14 6.73
N TYR A 55 -12.24 1.09 6.04
CA TYR A 55 -13.68 1.08 5.83
C TYR A 55 -13.97 0.57 4.42
N ARG A 56 -14.51 -0.65 4.32
CA ARG A 56 -14.86 -1.28 3.04
C ARG A 56 -16.17 -0.67 2.51
N ARG A 57 -16.17 -0.35 1.22
CA ARG A 57 -17.32 0.16 0.45
C ARG A 57 -17.52 -0.74 -0.76
N SER A 58 -18.32 -0.34 -1.75
CA SER A 58 -18.43 -1.08 -3.01
C SER A 58 -17.07 -1.24 -3.71
N SER A 59 -16.98 -2.18 -4.67
CA SER A 59 -15.77 -2.43 -5.47
C SER A 59 -15.31 -1.20 -6.26
N GLU A 60 -16.24 -0.35 -6.68
CA GLU A 60 -16.00 0.88 -7.45
C GLU A 60 -15.64 2.08 -6.56
N ALA A 61 -15.75 1.94 -5.23
CA ALA A 61 -15.49 3.00 -4.29
C ALA A 61 -14.12 2.82 -3.62
N CYS A 62 -13.47 3.94 -3.31
CA CYS A 62 -12.27 3.89 -2.48
C CYS A 62 -12.60 3.33 -1.10
N TRP A 63 -11.73 2.48 -0.54
CA TRP A 63 -11.83 1.99 0.83
C TRP A 63 -10.89 2.80 1.73
N PRO A 64 -11.38 3.78 2.51
CA PRO A 64 -10.49 4.63 3.27
C PRO A 64 -9.79 3.87 4.39
N PHE A 65 -8.47 4.01 4.47
CA PHE A 65 -7.72 3.68 5.66
C PHE A 65 -7.86 4.83 6.66
N PHE A 66 -8.42 4.54 7.84
CA PHE A 66 -8.65 5.52 8.90
C PHE A 66 -7.76 5.28 10.12
N GLY A 67 -6.67 4.53 9.97
CA GLY A 67 -5.60 4.38 10.96
C GLY A 67 -4.60 5.55 10.96
N ALA A 68 -3.31 5.24 11.11
CA ALA A 68 -2.24 6.24 11.01
C ALA A 68 -2.03 6.68 9.56
N ILE A 69 -1.86 7.98 9.34
CA ILE A 69 -1.65 8.60 8.02
C ILE A 69 -0.33 9.38 8.08
N SER A 70 0.51 9.25 7.06
CA SER A 70 1.78 9.97 6.98
C SER A 70 1.60 11.39 6.41
N SER A 71 2.64 12.22 6.47
CA SER A 71 2.67 13.56 5.86
C SER A 71 2.48 13.54 4.34
N THR A 72 2.62 12.38 3.68
CA THR A 72 2.34 12.19 2.25
C THR A 72 0.88 11.80 1.97
N GLY A 73 0.06 11.63 3.01
CA GLY A 73 -1.33 11.20 2.92
C GLY A 73 -1.53 9.69 2.79
N HIS A 74 -0.46 8.90 2.67
CA HIS A 74 -0.57 7.44 2.65
C HIS A 74 -0.89 6.89 4.04
N GLY A 75 -1.79 5.91 4.08
CA GLY A 75 -2.02 5.10 5.26
C GLY A 75 -0.78 4.29 5.66
N SER A 76 -0.54 4.17 6.97
CA SER A 76 0.59 3.47 7.55
C SER A 76 0.08 2.42 8.55
N PHE A 77 0.44 1.16 8.31
CA PHE A 77 -0.01 0.03 9.11
C PHE A 77 1.16 -0.67 9.80
N ARG A 78 1.02 -0.89 11.11
CA ARG A 78 1.99 -1.62 11.92
C ARG A 78 1.59 -3.09 12.02
N ALA A 79 2.15 -3.91 11.13
CA ALA A 79 1.87 -5.34 11.02
C ALA A 79 2.40 -6.12 12.24
N ALA A 80 3.64 -5.89 12.66
CA ALA A 80 4.20 -6.52 13.86
C ALA A 80 4.19 -5.57 15.08
N SER A 81 3.88 -6.10 16.26
CA SER A 81 3.92 -5.37 17.54
C SER A 81 4.74 -6.10 18.60
N VAL A 82 6.03 -6.36 18.38
CA VAL A 82 6.95 -6.83 19.43
C VAL A 82 8.39 -6.35 19.11
N GLY A 83 9.01 -5.59 20.03
CA GLY A 83 10.45 -5.23 19.98
C GLY A 83 10.84 -3.91 19.29
N GLN A 84 12.15 -3.59 19.32
CA GLN A 84 12.79 -2.36 18.80
C GLN A 84 12.90 -2.26 17.26
N GLU A 85 12.37 -3.24 16.51
CA GLU A 85 12.54 -3.24 15.05
C GLU A 85 11.54 -2.29 14.35
N ARG A 86 12.06 -1.16 13.86
CA ARG A 86 11.34 -0.18 13.01
C ARG A 86 10.77 -0.78 11.70
N ARG A 87 11.04 -2.05 11.39
CA ARG A 87 10.69 -2.75 10.14
C ARG A 87 9.24 -3.25 10.08
N GLY A 88 8.50 -3.23 11.19
CA GLY A 88 7.11 -3.71 11.24
C GLY A 88 6.04 -2.74 10.70
N THR A 89 6.41 -1.55 10.23
CA THR A 89 5.47 -0.55 9.69
C THR A 89 5.56 -0.48 8.17
N VAL A 90 4.43 -0.69 7.50
CA VAL A 90 4.31 -0.75 6.04
C VAL A 90 3.19 0.16 5.52
N PRO A 91 3.22 0.60 4.25
CA PRO A 91 2.10 1.30 3.64
C PRO A 91 0.83 0.45 3.65
N ALA A 92 -0.29 1.04 4.06
CA ALA A 92 -1.57 0.34 4.19
C ALA A 92 -2.09 -0.19 2.85
N HIS A 93 -1.91 0.57 1.77
CA HIS A 93 -2.31 0.15 0.41
C HIS A 93 -1.55 -1.10 -0.04
N LEU A 94 -0.26 -1.20 0.30
CA LEU A 94 0.58 -2.34 -0.05
C LEU A 94 0.16 -3.59 0.74
N PHE A 95 -0.19 -3.42 2.01
CA PHE A 95 -0.75 -4.52 2.81
C PHE A 95 -2.07 -5.00 2.20
N ALA A 96 -2.98 -4.08 1.84
CA ALA A 96 -4.25 -4.44 1.20
C ALA A 96 -4.06 -5.20 -0.12
N PHE A 97 -3.17 -4.71 -0.98
CA PHE A 97 -2.92 -5.30 -2.29
C PHE A 97 -2.35 -6.71 -2.16
N GLN A 98 -1.35 -6.92 -1.31
CA GLN A 98 -0.75 -8.24 -1.13
C GLN A 98 -1.64 -9.21 -0.34
N LEU A 99 -2.53 -8.70 0.51
CA LEU A 99 -3.54 -9.53 1.16
C LEU A 99 -4.51 -10.16 0.14
N GLU A 100 -4.86 -9.43 -0.92
CA GLU A 100 -5.76 -9.89 -1.99
C GLU A 100 -5.02 -10.72 -3.05
N HIS A 101 -3.87 -10.24 -3.51
CA HIS A 101 -3.17 -10.80 -4.68
C HIS A 101 -1.99 -11.69 -4.34
N GLY A 102 -1.68 -11.85 -3.06
CA GLY A 102 -0.52 -12.59 -2.57
C GLY A 102 0.77 -11.77 -2.49
N VAL A 103 1.82 -12.41 -1.99
CA VAL A 103 3.11 -11.77 -1.73
C VAL A 103 3.83 -11.44 -3.03
N ILE A 104 4.25 -10.19 -3.15
CA ILE A 104 5.16 -9.70 -4.19
C ILE A 104 6.58 -9.98 -3.71
N PRO A 105 7.33 -10.93 -4.32
CA PRO A 105 8.59 -11.40 -3.75
C PRO A 105 9.69 -10.33 -3.74
N ARG A 106 9.65 -9.39 -4.69
CA ARG A 106 10.64 -8.31 -4.83
C ARG A 106 9.95 -6.98 -5.04
N LEU A 107 9.72 -6.27 -3.94
CA LEU A 107 9.26 -4.88 -3.98
C LEU A 107 10.45 -3.95 -3.74
N GLY A 108 10.69 -3.03 -4.67
CA GLY A 108 11.71 -2.01 -4.56
C GLY A 108 11.10 -0.60 -4.61
N TRP A 109 11.86 0.41 -4.19
CA TRP A 109 11.39 1.80 -4.14
C TRP A 109 12.44 2.81 -4.60
N ALA A 110 13.62 2.34 -5.03
CA ALA A 110 14.75 3.20 -5.31
C ALA A 110 15.01 3.30 -6.81
N ALA A 111 14.93 2.19 -7.54
CA ALA A 111 15.20 2.18 -8.96
C ALA A 111 13.94 2.51 -9.78
N THR A 112 14.18 3.04 -10.98
CA THR A 112 13.14 3.43 -11.94
C THR A 112 12.28 2.25 -12.38
N ASP A 113 12.87 1.06 -12.44
CA ASP A 113 12.27 -0.21 -12.87
C ASP A 113 11.75 -1.08 -11.71
N ASP A 114 11.92 -0.63 -10.46
CA ASP A 114 11.42 -1.37 -9.31
C ASP A 114 9.90 -1.52 -9.38
N VAL A 115 9.42 -2.74 -9.10
CA VAL A 115 8.00 -3.06 -9.02
C VAL A 115 7.39 -2.30 -7.85
N THR A 116 6.29 -1.59 -8.14
CA THR A 116 5.53 -0.82 -7.16
C THR A 116 4.02 -0.99 -7.37
N VAL A 117 3.25 -0.78 -6.31
CA VAL A 117 1.79 -0.76 -6.36
C VAL A 117 1.33 0.66 -6.67
N CYS A 118 0.65 0.83 -7.80
CA CYS A 118 0.21 2.13 -8.29
C CYS A 118 -1.28 2.33 -8.03
N HIS A 119 -1.67 3.46 -7.44
CA HIS A 119 -3.08 3.85 -7.36
C HIS A 119 -3.60 4.30 -8.72
N GLN A 120 -4.79 3.82 -9.07
CA GLN A 120 -5.55 4.27 -10.24
C GLN A 120 -6.56 5.36 -9.89
N CYS A 121 -6.98 5.41 -8.61
CA CYS A 121 -7.92 6.41 -8.08
C CYS A 121 -7.26 7.69 -7.54
N ASP A 122 -5.92 7.75 -7.50
CA ASP A 122 -5.11 8.84 -6.93
C ASP A 122 -5.36 9.20 -5.44
N TYR A 123 -6.21 8.47 -4.71
CA TYR A 123 -6.41 8.66 -3.28
C TYR A 123 -5.37 7.89 -2.45
N ALA A 124 -4.43 8.60 -1.82
CA ALA A 124 -3.27 8.04 -1.13
C ALA A 124 -3.58 7.09 0.05
N ALA A 125 -4.72 7.28 0.75
CA ALA A 125 -5.17 6.40 1.83
C ALA A 125 -6.22 5.37 1.38
N CYS A 126 -6.39 5.16 0.08
CA CYS A 126 -7.23 4.07 -0.43
C CYS A 126 -6.58 2.70 -0.13
N THR A 127 -7.39 1.73 0.27
CA THR A 127 -6.98 0.33 0.50
C THR A 127 -7.83 -0.67 -0.28
N ASN A 128 -8.56 -0.19 -1.30
CA ASN A 128 -9.28 -1.06 -2.23
C ASN A 128 -8.28 -1.66 -3.22
N PRO A 129 -8.04 -2.99 -3.23
CA PRO A 129 -7.11 -3.62 -4.16
C PRO A 129 -7.52 -3.43 -5.62
N GLY A 130 -8.83 -3.36 -5.93
CA GLY A 130 -9.33 -3.08 -7.27
C GLY A 130 -8.99 -1.67 -7.80
N HIS A 131 -8.63 -0.73 -6.90
CA HIS A 131 -8.20 0.62 -7.27
C HIS A 131 -6.67 0.72 -7.45
N MET A 132 -5.98 -0.42 -7.51
CA MET A 132 -4.54 -0.52 -7.60
C MET A 132 -4.13 -1.49 -8.69
N ARG A 133 -2.89 -1.37 -9.15
CA ARG A 133 -2.27 -2.32 -10.08
C ARG A 133 -0.77 -2.39 -9.83
N LEU A 134 -0.14 -3.47 -10.26
CA LEU A 134 1.32 -3.52 -10.35
C LEU A 134 1.80 -2.64 -11.50
N GLY A 135 2.93 -1.98 -11.27
CA GLY A 135 3.64 -1.19 -12.27
C GLY A 135 5.09 -0.97 -11.82
N THR A 136 5.73 0.02 -12.42
CA THR A 136 7.07 0.46 -12.01
C THR A 136 7.03 1.91 -11.52
N ASN A 137 8.08 2.33 -10.82
CA ASN A 137 8.23 3.73 -10.42
C ASN A 137 8.17 4.68 -11.64
N ALA A 138 8.73 4.27 -12.79
CA ALA A 138 8.63 5.01 -14.04
C ALA A 138 7.17 5.19 -14.51
N THR A 139 6.40 4.10 -14.60
CA THR A 139 5.01 4.17 -15.07
C THR A 139 4.15 4.99 -14.11
N ASN A 140 4.34 4.83 -12.80
CA ASN A 140 3.62 5.58 -11.78
C ASN A 140 3.86 7.09 -11.92
N ARG A 141 5.11 7.49 -12.16
CA ARG A 141 5.47 8.91 -12.34
C ARG A 141 4.84 9.51 -13.60
N VAL A 142 4.87 8.78 -14.72
CA VAL A 142 4.24 9.24 -15.97
C VAL A 142 2.73 9.41 -15.79
N GLU A 143 2.08 8.46 -15.13
CA GLU A 143 0.65 8.51 -14.83
C GLU A 143 0.29 9.68 -13.92
N TYR A 144 1.05 9.89 -12.85
CA TYR A 144 0.88 11.05 -11.98
C TYR A 144 0.97 12.36 -12.77
N VAL A 145 1.98 12.50 -13.65
CA VAL A 145 2.15 13.69 -14.49
C VAL A 145 0.92 13.93 -15.37
N ARG A 146 0.32 12.87 -15.93
CA ARG A 146 -0.90 12.98 -16.76
C ARG A 146 -2.12 13.39 -15.94
N ARG A 147 -2.28 12.87 -14.71
CA ARG A 147 -3.50 13.04 -13.90
C ARG A 147 -3.48 14.28 -12.98
N ARG A 148 -2.31 14.79 -12.58
CA ARG A 148 -2.19 15.86 -11.57
C ARG A 148 -2.87 17.19 -11.90
N ARG A 149 -3.26 17.42 -13.17
CA ARG A 149 -3.97 18.63 -13.62
C ARG A 149 -5.49 18.45 -13.72
N ASN A 150 -6.00 17.25 -13.48
CA ASN A 150 -7.45 17.01 -13.48
C ASN A 150 -8.07 17.53 -12.18
N LEU A 151 -8.92 18.56 -12.27
CA LEU A 151 -9.60 19.16 -11.12
C LEU A 151 -10.58 18.21 -10.43
N ASN A 152 -11.02 17.15 -11.11
CA ASN A 152 -11.87 16.10 -10.55
C ASN A 152 -11.07 14.96 -9.90
N SER A 153 -9.74 14.95 -10.03
CA SER A 153 -8.89 13.94 -9.38
C SER A 153 -8.72 14.28 -7.88
N PRO A 154 -8.63 13.27 -7.00
CA PRO A 154 -8.18 13.46 -5.62
C PRO A 154 -6.86 14.22 -5.47
N LEU A 155 -6.02 14.27 -6.51
CA LEU A 155 -4.78 15.07 -6.54
C LEU A 155 -5.03 16.58 -6.48
N ALA A 156 -6.22 17.05 -6.86
CA ALA A 156 -6.58 18.46 -6.89
C ALA A 156 -7.17 18.98 -5.55
N ASP A 157 -7.24 18.13 -4.52
CA ASP A 157 -7.78 18.53 -3.22
C ASP A 157 -7.00 19.71 -2.64
N VAL A 158 -7.70 20.80 -2.29
CA VAL A 158 -7.08 22.05 -1.83
C VAL A 158 -6.31 21.91 -0.52
N ARG A 159 -6.55 20.82 0.22
CA ARG A 159 -5.85 20.48 1.47
C ARG A 159 -4.61 19.61 1.22
N GLY A 160 -4.35 19.22 -0.03
CA GLY A 160 -3.35 18.24 -0.42
C GLY A 160 -3.71 16.80 -0.02
N ALA A 161 -2.86 15.85 -0.43
CA ALA A 161 -3.11 14.42 -0.21
C ALA A 161 -3.26 14.05 1.29
N ALA A 162 -2.43 14.63 2.16
CA ALA A 162 -2.52 14.39 3.60
C ALA A 162 -3.81 14.96 4.20
N GLY A 163 -4.14 16.22 3.87
CA GLY A 163 -5.35 16.86 4.36
C GLY A 163 -6.61 16.10 3.92
N ARG A 164 -6.67 15.64 2.67
CA ARG A 164 -7.75 14.78 2.17
C ARG A 164 -7.88 13.50 2.98
N SER A 165 -6.80 12.74 3.13
CA SER A 165 -6.80 11.48 3.87
C SER A 165 -7.24 11.66 5.31
N HIS A 166 -6.78 12.72 5.99
CA HIS A 166 -7.20 13.02 7.35
C HIS A 166 -8.69 13.38 7.44
N ALA A 167 -9.20 14.21 6.52
CA ALA A 167 -10.60 14.59 6.51
C ALA A 167 -11.54 13.38 6.30
N ILE A 168 -11.21 12.50 5.34
CA ILE A 168 -11.99 11.28 5.07
C ILE A 168 -11.89 10.30 6.26
N ALA A 169 -10.70 10.11 6.82
CA ALA A 169 -10.52 9.26 8.00
C ALA A 169 -11.36 9.75 9.19
N GLU A 170 -11.43 11.07 9.41
CA GLU A 170 -12.26 11.63 10.47
C GLU A 170 -13.75 11.47 10.20
N ALA A 171 -14.20 11.65 8.95
CA ALA A 171 -15.58 11.38 8.55
C ALA A 171 -16.01 9.93 8.86
N VAL A 172 -15.14 8.96 8.56
CA VAL A 172 -15.35 7.54 8.89
C VAL A 172 -15.44 7.34 10.40
N ARG A 173 -14.45 7.83 11.16
CA ARG A 173 -14.42 7.66 12.63
C ARG A 173 -15.62 8.31 13.29
N ALA A 174 -16.01 9.50 12.85
CA ALA A 174 -17.17 10.20 13.38
C ALA A 174 -18.47 9.42 13.14
N GLY A 175 -18.62 8.82 11.96
CA GLY A 175 -19.78 7.97 11.66
C GLY A 175 -19.81 6.71 12.51
N LEU A 176 -18.68 6.02 12.64
CA LEU A 176 -18.57 4.84 13.52
C LEU A 176 -18.85 5.17 14.99
N ARG A 177 -18.33 6.29 15.52
CA ARG A 177 -18.61 6.75 16.89
C ARG A 177 -20.09 7.10 17.10
N ALA A 178 -20.77 7.59 16.08
CA ALA A 178 -22.19 7.92 16.13
C ALA A 178 -23.11 6.70 15.98
N GLY A 179 -22.57 5.52 15.65
CA GLY A 179 -23.39 4.34 15.35
C GLY A 179 -24.14 4.46 14.01
N ASP A 180 -23.65 5.28 13.08
CA ASP A 180 -24.26 5.47 11.78
C ASP A 180 -24.30 4.17 10.98
N ASN A 181 -25.35 4.00 10.19
CA ASN A 181 -25.39 2.96 9.17
C ASN A 181 -24.42 3.28 8.00
N ALA A 182 -24.17 2.29 7.14
CA ALA A 182 -23.20 2.41 6.05
C ALA A 182 -23.51 3.58 5.08
N ALA A 183 -24.80 3.84 4.80
CA ALA A 183 -25.20 4.92 3.90
C ALA A 183 -24.89 6.31 4.48
N ALA A 184 -25.10 6.50 5.78
CA ALA A 184 -24.77 7.74 6.47
C ALA A 184 -23.25 7.97 6.54
N ILE A 185 -22.45 6.92 6.82
CA ILE A 185 -20.98 7.03 6.78
C ILE A 185 -20.50 7.38 5.35
N ASP A 186 -21.08 6.75 4.32
CA ASP A 186 -20.78 7.06 2.93
C ASP A 186 -21.12 8.51 2.57
N ALA A 187 -22.21 9.05 3.08
CA ALA A 187 -22.58 10.46 2.90
C ALA A 187 -21.56 11.39 3.58
N ARG A 188 -21.08 11.06 4.80
CA ARG A 188 -20.02 11.83 5.48
C ARG A 188 -18.72 11.81 4.69
N ILE A 189 -18.34 10.66 4.12
CA ILE A 189 -17.16 10.55 3.26
C ILE A 189 -17.31 11.47 2.05
N ARG A 190 -18.42 11.40 1.31
CA ARG A 190 -18.66 12.26 0.13
C ARG A 190 -18.60 13.74 0.50
N ALA A 191 -19.23 14.14 1.60
CA ALA A 191 -19.15 15.52 2.08
C ALA A 191 -17.70 15.96 2.37
N ALA A 192 -16.89 15.09 2.98
CA ALA A 192 -15.47 15.37 3.23
C ALA A 192 -14.65 15.44 1.93
N GLU A 193 -14.98 14.65 0.92
CA GLU A 193 -14.37 14.69 -0.41
C GLU A 193 -14.72 15.98 -1.15
N ASP A 194 -15.99 16.38 -1.12
CA ASP A 194 -16.50 17.57 -1.81
C ASP A 194 -15.98 18.86 -1.19
N ALA A 195 -15.86 18.91 0.15
CA ALA A 195 -15.27 20.05 0.85
C ALA A 195 -13.78 20.32 0.49
N GLY A 196 -13.10 19.34 -0.12
CA GLY A 196 -11.72 19.51 -0.59
C GLY A 196 -11.62 19.89 -2.06
N ARG A 197 -12.72 19.89 -2.82
CA ARG A 197 -12.68 20.21 -4.25
C ARG A 197 -12.29 21.68 -4.44
N PRO A 198 -11.44 22.00 -5.43
CA PRO A 198 -11.15 23.38 -5.77
C PRO A 198 -12.43 24.07 -6.24
N LEU A 199 -12.59 25.34 -5.87
CA LEU A 199 -13.65 26.17 -6.43
C LEU A 199 -13.43 26.29 -7.94
N SER A 200 -14.31 25.71 -8.74
CA SER A 200 -14.35 25.95 -10.18
C SER A 200 -15.31 27.11 -10.45
N LEU A 201 -14.86 28.11 -11.22
CA LEU A 201 -15.68 29.25 -11.66
C LEU A 201 -16.55 28.91 -12.89
N TRP A 202 -16.91 27.64 -13.07
CA TRP A 202 -17.65 27.14 -14.23
C TRP A 202 -18.91 26.43 -13.77
#